data_AF-A0AAU1IHW7-F1
#
_entry.id   AF-A0AAU1IHW7-F1
#
_cell.length_a   1.000
_cell.length_b   1.000
_cell.length_c   1.000
_cell.angle_alpha   90.00
_cell.angle_beta   90.00
_cell.angle_gamma   90.00
#
_symmetry.space_group_name_H-M   'P 1'
#
loop_
_entity.id
_entity.type
_entity.pdbx_description
1 polymer ?
#
loop_
_entity_poly.entity_id
_entity_poly.type
_entity_poly.pdbx_seq_one_letter_code
_entity_poly.pdbx_strand_id
1 'polypeptide(L)'
;MHDNSTSGAAVGFLLGLIDSGDAARIRGRIGLPEPDTERTPEARRNAEMWSWTRIPVPASVLLWVLEEDDPDLNLSVWRHMSADNAMRRAILRGVPFGPGREGPLTVVKGLGMELEPPVPENYTRFGLVGALREGTSMQSARTAASMVLKRSDWQAVMEADGDRPLPGYARWALSVRPDCPPELRARFGTHRKFTHRVEKAGVLDSPADYATAWGPASHVLKVLSSGQLLFPTRVSEAEDALRPLVREHMAGSEDAWSVLAQLIDTFHGNAVELVVTAGAVA
;
A
#
# COMPACT_ATOMS: atom_id res chain seq x y z
N MET A 1 -3.88 -0.62 -31.03
CA MET A 1 -3.15 0.34 -30.17
C MET A 1 -3.45 -0.08 -28.74
N HIS A 2 -2.76 -1.11 -28.25
CA HIS A 2 -3.04 -1.69 -26.93
C HIS A 2 -2.31 -0.90 -25.86
N ASP A 3 -3.06 -0.55 -24.84
CA ASP A 3 -2.64 0.12 -23.60
C ASP A 3 -1.88 -0.91 -22.72
N ASN A 4 -0.74 -1.40 -23.23
CA ASN A 4 0.08 -2.48 -22.64
C ASN A 4 0.96 -2.03 -21.45
N SER A 5 0.68 -0.86 -20.86
CA SER A 5 1.51 -0.31 -19.79
C SER A 5 1.41 -1.12 -18.49
N THR A 6 0.22 -1.65 -18.17
CA THR A 6 -0.03 -2.44 -16.96
C THR A 6 0.61 -3.83 -17.04
N SER A 7 0.32 -4.57 -18.10
CA SER A 7 0.82 -5.93 -18.34
C SER A 7 2.33 -5.94 -18.47
N GLY A 8 2.90 -4.98 -19.22
CA GLY A 8 4.35 -4.85 -19.39
C GLY A 8 5.08 -4.58 -18.08
N ALA A 9 4.55 -3.69 -17.23
CA ALA A 9 5.13 -3.40 -15.92
C ALA A 9 5.06 -4.61 -14.97
N ALA A 10 3.92 -5.32 -14.98
CA ALA A 10 3.70 -6.50 -14.15
C ALA A 10 4.61 -7.69 -14.55
N VAL A 11 4.73 -7.99 -15.84
CA VAL A 11 5.69 -9.01 -16.33
C VAL A 11 7.13 -8.55 -16.09
N GLY A 12 7.43 -7.26 -16.29
CA GLY A 12 8.73 -6.68 -16.03
C GLY A 12 9.20 -6.83 -14.59
N PHE A 13 8.30 -6.67 -13.62
CA PHE A 13 8.58 -6.93 -12.20
C PHE A 13 9.01 -8.39 -11.97
N LEU A 14 8.25 -9.36 -12.49
CA LEU A 14 8.58 -10.78 -12.32
C LEU A 14 9.90 -11.17 -13.02
N LEU A 15 10.18 -10.59 -14.20
CA LEU A 15 11.46 -10.77 -14.88
C LEU A 15 12.65 -10.24 -14.06
N GLY A 16 12.43 -9.22 -13.22
CA GLY A 16 13.44 -8.72 -12.27
C GLY A 16 13.81 -9.72 -11.17
N LEU A 17 13.04 -10.81 -10.99
CA LEU A 17 13.28 -11.82 -9.96
C LEU A 17 14.21 -12.96 -10.42
N ILE A 18 14.46 -13.08 -11.72
CA ILE A 18 15.36 -14.09 -12.32
C ILE A 18 16.71 -13.48 -12.74
N ASP A 19 17.60 -14.31 -13.29
CA ASP A 19 18.90 -13.83 -13.79
C ASP A 19 18.71 -12.82 -14.95
N SER A 20 19.54 -11.78 -14.96
CA SER A 20 19.45 -10.70 -15.96
C SER A 20 19.60 -11.18 -17.41
N GLY A 21 20.41 -12.21 -17.67
CA GLY A 21 20.59 -12.79 -18.99
C GLY A 21 19.36 -13.55 -19.46
N ASP A 22 18.74 -14.32 -18.57
CA ASP A 22 17.47 -15.01 -18.86
C ASP A 22 16.33 -13.99 -19.05
N ALA A 23 16.27 -12.97 -18.20
CA ALA A 23 15.27 -11.90 -18.30
C ALA A 23 15.31 -11.18 -19.66
N ALA A 24 16.52 -10.83 -20.14
CA ALA A 24 16.70 -10.20 -21.44
C ALA A 24 16.28 -11.11 -22.60
N ARG A 25 16.66 -12.40 -22.55
CA ARG A 25 16.27 -13.39 -23.56
C ARG A 25 14.74 -13.52 -23.65
N ILE A 26 14.09 -13.70 -22.50
CA ILE A 26 12.64 -13.85 -22.42
C ILE A 26 11.94 -12.57 -22.92
N ARG A 27 12.39 -11.39 -22.48
CA ARG A 27 11.83 -10.09 -22.92
C ARG A 27 11.82 -9.97 -24.44
N GLY A 28 12.95 -10.28 -25.08
CA GLY A 28 13.07 -10.25 -26.55
C GLY A 28 12.12 -11.24 -27.23
N ARG A 29 11.89 -12.40 -26.63
CA ARG A 29 10.99 -13.44 -27.17
C ARG A 29 9.52 -13.06 -27.11
N ILE A 30 9.06 -12.53 -25.98
CA ILE A 30 7.66 -12.13 -25.78
C ILE A 30 7.34 -10.73 -26.32
N GLY A 31 8.32 -10.06 -26.92
CA GLY A 31 8.14 -8.73 -27.52
C GLY A 31 7.88 -7.62 -26.51
N LEU A 32 8.33 -7.80 -25.25
CA LEU A 32 8.26 -6.72 -24.26
C LEU A 32 9.33 -5.66 -24.57
N PRO A 33 8.99 -4.36 -24.47
CA PRO A 33 9.97 -3.31 -24.67
C PRO A 33 11.08 -3.41 -23.60
N GLU A 34 12.29 -3.01 -23.99
CA GLU A 34 13.34 -2.76 -23.01
C GLU A 34 12.89 -1.69 -22.02
N PRO A 35 13.37 -1.73 -20.76
CA PRO A 35 13.14 -0.67 -19.81
C PRO A 35 13.55 0.66 -20.46
N ASP A 36 12.68 1.66 -20.39
CA ASP A 36 12.94 2.98 -20.99
C ASP A 36 14.20 3.57 -20.35
N THR A 37 15.32 3.46 -21.07
CA THR A 37 16.64 3.99 -20.69
C THR A 37 16.87 5.39 -21.23
N GLU A 38 15.99 5.88 -22.11
CA GLU A 38 16.09 7.19 -22.75
C GLU A 38 15.50 8.30 -21.87
N ARG A 39 14.49 7.98 -21.05
CA ARG A 39 13.98 8.92 -20.05
C ARG A 39 14.98 9.13 -18.92
N THR A 40 15.10 10.40 -18.51
CA THR A 40 15.80 10.71 -17.26
C THR A 40 15.09 10.01 -16.08
N PRO A 41 15.83 9.58 -15.05
CA PRO A 41 15.24 8.97 -13.85
C PRO A 41 14.13 9.83 -13.23
N GLU A 42 14.29 11.15 -13.27
CA GLU A 42 13.31 12.13 -12.79
C GLU A 42 12.02 12.16 -13.63
N ALA A 43 12.14 12.13 -14.97
CA ALA A 43 10.97 12.11 -15.85
C ALA A 43 10.17 10.81 -15.67
N ARG A 44 10.87 9.68 -15.50
CA ARG A 44 10.25 8.39 -15.18
C ARG A 44 9.54 8.44 -13.83
N ARG A 45 10.22 8.92 -12.78
CA ARG A 45 9.64 9.12 -11.44
C ARG A 45 8.36 9.95 -11.51
N ASN A 46 8.38 11.08 -12.21
CA ASN A 46 7.21 11.96 -12.32
C ASN A 46 6.02 11.30 -13.04
N ALA A 47 6.27 10.54 -14.11
CA ALA A 47 5.23 9.84 -14.85
C ALA A 47 4.57 8.73 -13.99
N GLU A 48 5.39 7.94 -13.30
CA GLU A 48 4.93 6.89 -12.38
C GLU A 48 4.16 7.52 -11.21
N MET A 49 4.71 8.57 -10.60
CA MET A 49 4.09 9.34 -9.51
C MET A 49 2.74 9.96 -9.90
N TRP A 50 2.55 10.36 -11.16
CA TRP A 50 1.24 10.85 -11.60
C TRP A 50 0.23 9.73 -11.81
N SER A 51 0.64 8.65 -12.49
CA SER A 51 -0.26 7.54 -12.82
C SER A 51 -0.79 6.81 -11.59
N TRP A 52 0.04 6.60 -10.57
CA TRP A 52 -0.35 5.80 -9.41
C TRP A 52 -1.40 6.50 -8.54
N THR A 53 -1.45 7.85 -8.52
CA THR A 53 -2.45 8.61 -7.71
C THR A 53 -3.91 8.27 -8.02
N ARG A 54 -4.15 7.64 -9.18
CA ARG A 54 -5.47 7.26 -9.70
C ARG A 54 -5.74 5.75 -9.63
N ILE A 55 -4.78 4.95 -9.17
CA ILE A 55 -4.94 3.51 -9.07
C ILE A 55 -5.41 3.18 -7.65
N PRO A 56 -6.58 2.55 -7.47
CA PRO A 56 -7.01 2.14 -6.14
C PRO A 56 -6.03 1.14 -5.54
N VAL A 57 -5.37 1.53 -4.44
CA VAL A 57 -4.52 0.65 -3.65
C VAL A 57 -5.05 0.48 -2.22
N PRO A 58 -4.76 -0.64 -1.55
CA PRO A 58 -4.99 -0.80 -0.12
C PRO A 58 -4.34 0.33 0.70
N ALA A 59 -4.95 0.71 1.82
CA ALA A 59 -4.42 1.77 2.69
C ALA A 59 -3.00 1.47 3.20
N SER A 60 -2.65 0.18 3.37
CA SER A 60 -1.30 -0.22 3.78
C SER A 60 -0.23 0.11 2.75
N VAL A 61 -0.55 0.06 1.45
CA VAL A 61 0.39 0.48 0.40
C VAL A 61 0.71 1.96 0.55
N LEU A 62 -0.30 2.80 0.83
CA LEU A 62 -0.07 4.22 1.09
C LEU A 62 0.80 4.42 2.34
N LEU A 63 0.59 3.62 3.39
CA LEU A 63 1.42 3.70 4.59
C LEU A 63 2.89 3.37 4.28
N TRP A 64 3.18 2.33 3.48
CA TRP A 64 4.57 2.01 3.10
C TRP A 64 5.25 3.16 2.35
N VAL A 65 4.51 3.85 1.48
CA VAL A 65 5.03 5.04 0.79
C VAL A 65 5.32 6.17 1.77
N LEU A 66 4.44 6.36 2.76
CA LEU A 66 4.61 7.39 3.79
C LEU A 66 5.77 7.07 4.74
N GLU A 67 6.06 5.80 5.01
CA GLU A 67 7.17 5.35 5.87
C GLU A 67 8.56 5.74 5.33
N GLU A 68 8.68 6.05 4.04
CA GLU A 68 9.92 6.61 3.46
C GLU A 68 10.19 8.04 3.93
N ASP A 69 9.18 8.72 4.49
CA ASP A 69 9.23 10.10 5.00
C ASP A 69 9.81 11.13 3.98
N ASP A 70 9.68 10.83 2.68
CA ASP A 70 10.10 11.69 1.57
C ASP A 70 8.99 12.72 1.25
N PRO A 71 9.29 14.04 1.24
CA PRO A 71 8.27 15.07 1.00
C PRO A 71 7.52 14.94 -0.33
N ASP A 72 8.18 14.50 -1.40
CA ASP A 72 7.56 14.36 -2.72
C ASP A 72 6.62 13.14 -2.75
N LEU A 73 7.04 12.02 -2.14
CA LEU A 73 6.18 10.85 -1.95
C LEU A 73 4.96 11.19 -1.07
N ASN A 74 5.16 11.95 0.01
CA ASN A 74 4.08 12.45 0.86
C ASN A 74 3.08 13.31 0.08
N LEU A 75 3.56 14.23 -0.77
CA LEU A 75 2.68 15.01 -1.65
C LEU A 75 1.88 14.09 -2.59
N SER A 76 2.51 13.04 -3.09
CA SER A 76 1.84 12.09 -3.97
C SER A 76 0.76 11.30 -3.25
N VAL A 77 1.02 10.86 -2.01
CA VAL A 77 0.00 10.20 -1.17
C VAL A 77 -1.14 11.17 -0.85
N TRP A 78 -0.84 12.43 -0.53
CA TRP A 78 -1.89 13.44 -0.26
C TRP A 78 -2.87 13.59 -1.43
N ARG A 79 -2.35 13.57 -2.66
CA ARG A 79 -3.11 13.62 -3.92
C ARG A 79 -3.78 12.31 -4.30
N HIS A 80 -3.39 11.20 -3.67
CA HIS A 80 -3.88 9.88 -4.01
C HIS A 80 -5.38 9.74 -3.67
N MET A 81 -6.14 9.09 -4.57
CA MET A 81 -7.59 8.95 -4.40
C MET A 81 -7.98 8.13 -3.16
N SER A 82 -7.20 7.10 -2.81
CA SER A 82 -7.40 6.27 -1.62
C SER A 82 -6.92 6.89 -0.30
N ALA A 83 -6.26 8.04 -0.32
CA ALA A 83 -5.78 8.65 0.93
C ALA A 83 -6.95 9.15 1.77
N ASP A 84 -6.92 8.85 3.06
CA ASP A 84 -7.94 9.27 4.00
C ASP A 84 -7.60 10.61 4.68
N ASN A 85 -8.51 11.10 5.51
CA ASN A 85 -8.31 12.37 6.22
C ASN A 85 -7.20 12.29 7.27
N ALA A 86 -6.91 11.12 7.83
CA ALA A 86 -5.84 10.95 8.80
C ALA A 86 -4.48 11.13 8.12
N MET A 87 -4.28 10.45 6.98
CA MET A 87 -3.08 10.57 6.15
C MET A 87 -2.89 12.01 5.66
N ARG A 88 -3.92 12.63 5.06
CA ARG A 88 -3.83 14.02 4.58
C ARG A 88 -3.48 14.99 5.70
N ARG A 89 -4.09 14.84 6.88
CA ARG A 89 -3.80 15.67 8.05
C ARG A 89 -2.38 15.45 8.57
N ALA A 90 -1.93 14.20 8.67
CA ALA A 90 -0.58 13.87 9.12
C ALA A 90 0.49 14.47 8.17
N ILE A 91 0.29 14.36 6.86
CA ILE A 91 1.17 14.97 5.84
C ILE A 91 1.21 16.50 5.99
N LEU A 92 0.05 17.16 6.09
CA LEU A 92 -0.02 18.62 6.24
C LEU A 92 0.65 19.13 7.51
N ARG A 93 0.62 18.32 8.58
CA ARG A 93 1.23 18.64 9.88
C ARG A 93 2.68 18.16 9.99
N GLY A 94 3.24 17.57 8.93
CA GLY A 94 4.62 17.06 8.92
C GLY A 94 4.85 15.96 9.96
N VAL A 95 3.89 15.07 10.17
CA VAL A 95 4.04 13.95 11.10
C VAL A 95 4.88 12.85 10.44
N PRO A 96 5.95 12.34 11.10
CA PRO A 96 6.72 11.22 10.58
C PRO A 96 5.94 9.91 10.67
N PHE A 97 6.13 9.05 9.67
CA PHE A 97 5.57 7.70 9.61
C PHE A 97 6.65 6.63 9.75
N GLY A 98 7.87 6.92 9.27
CA GLY A 98 9.00 6.01 9.30
C GLY A 98 9.36 5.53 10.71
N PRO A 99 9.81 4.27 10.87
CA PRO A 99 10.14 3.72 12.17
C PRO A 99 11.32 4.46 12.82
N GLY A 100 11.10 5.00 14.02
CA GLY A 100 12.16 5.58 14.86
C GLY A 100 12.41 7.08 14.63
N ARG A 101 11.65 7.72 13.73
CA ARG A 101 11.73 9.15 13.50
C ARG A 101 10.77 9.91 14.42
N GLU A 102 11.28 10.93 15.10
CA GLU A 102 10.51 11.74 16.06
C GLU A 102 10.38 13.22 15.68
N GLY A 103 11.18 13.68 14.72
CA GLY A 103 11.18 15.08 14.26
C GLY A 103 10.13 15.35 13.17
N PRO A 104 9.63 16.59 13.05
CA PRO A 104 8.69 16.96 12.01
C PRO A 104 9.31 16.80 10.62
N LEU A 105 8.48 16.38 9.66
CA LEU A 105 8.84 16.30 8.25
C LEU A 105 8.74 17.67 7.57
N THR A 106 9.58 17.87 6.55
CA THR A 106 9.41 19.00 5.63
C THR A 106 8.15 18.80 4.81
N VAL A 107 7.25 19.79 4.85
CA VAL A 107 6.04 19.82 4.01
C VAL A 107 6.35 20.55 2.71
N VAL A 108 6.01 19.95 1.57
CA VAL A 108 6.26 20.56 0.25
C VAL A 108 5.61 21.94 0.17
N LYS A 109 6.34 22.91 -0.40
CA LYS A 109 5.89 24.30 -0.54
C LYS A 109 4.54 24.35 -1.27
N GLY A 110 3.58 25.10 -0.71
CA GLY A 110 2.23 25.22 -1.23
C GLY A 110 1.23 24.23 -0.62
N LEU A 111 1.68 23.05 -0.18
CA LEU A 111 0.80 22.08 0.48
C LEU A 111 0.28 22.62 1.83
N GLY A 112 1.10 23.40 2.57
CA GLY A 112 0.65 24.08 3.78
C GLY A 112 -0.42 25.17 3.58
N MET A 113 -0.72 25.55 2.32
CA MET A 113 -1.82 26.45 1.98
C MET A 113 -3.10 25.70 1.60
N GLU A 114 -3.02 24.39 1.41
CA GLU A 114 -4.19 23.56 1.14
C GLU A 114 -5.07 23.45 2.39
N LEU A 115 -6.37 23.27 2.18
CA LEU A 115 -7.33 23.16 3.26
C LEU A 115 -7.13 21.83 4.00
N GLU A 116 -6.73 21.89 5.27
CA GLU A 116 -6.72 20.72 6.14
C GLU A 116 -8.14 20.13 6.22
N PRO A 117 -8.29 18.78 6.20
CA PRO A 117 -9.56 18.16 6.54
C PRO A 117 -10.14 18.74 7.84
N PRO A 118 -11.45 19.08 7.91
CA PRO A 118 -12.03 19.73 9.07
C PRO A 118 -11.76 18.98 10.38
N VAL A 119 -11.36 19.73 11.41
CA VAL A 119 -11.21 19.19 12.76
C VAL A 119 -12.61 18.89 13.31
N PRO A 120 -12.88 17.67 13.82
CA PRO A 120 -14.20 17.31 14.33
C PRO A 120 -14.60 18.18 15.53
N GLU A 121 -15.85 18.65 15.58
CA GLU A 121 -16.36 19.44 16.71
C GLU A 121 -16.21 18.71 18.06
N ASN A 122 -16.52 17.40 18.08
CA ASN A 122 -16.35 16.56 19.26
C ASN A 122 -14.89 16.48 19.73
N TYR A 123 -13.92 16.56 18.82
CA TYR A 123 -12.50 16.62 19.18
C TYR A 123 -12.17 17.93 19.87
N THR A 124 -12.63 19.05 19.33
CA THR A 124 -12.44 20.37 19.95
C THR A 124 -13.08 20.45 21.34
N ARG A 125 -14.26 19.82 21.51
CA ARG A 125 -15.02 19.88 22.76
C ARG A 125 -14.52 18.91 23.83
N PHE A 126 -14.15 17.69 23.46
CA PHE A 126 -13.88 16.60 24.41
C PHE A 126 -12.46 16.02 24.33
N GLY A 127 -11.61 16.54 23.44
CA GLY A 127 -10.31 15.96 23.13
C GLY A 127 -10.42 14.63 22.37
N LEU A 128 -9.27 13.98 22.14
CA LEU A 128 -9.18 12.75 21.33
C LEU A 128 -10.06 11.62 21.88
N VAL A 129 -9.84 11.24 23.14
CA VAL A 129 -10.52 10.11 23.77
C VAL A 129 -12.01 10.38 23.92
N GLY A 130 -12.38 11.61 24.30
CA GLY A 130 -13.79 12.01 24.39
C GLY A 130 -14.49 11.92 23.04
N ALA A 131 -13.86 12.42 21.97
CA ALA A 131 -14.42 12.32 20.61
C ALA A 131 -14.62 10.88 20.14
N LEU A 132 -13.69 9.98 20.45
CA LEU A 132 -13.82 8.55 20.16
C LEU A 132 -14.97 7.91 20.96
N ARG A 133 -15.16 8.31 22.22
CA ARG A 133 -16.26 7.80 23.08
C ARG A 133 -17.63 8.29 22.63
N GLU A 134 -17.72 9.51 22.09
CA GLU A 134 -18.96 10.08 21.55
C GLU A 134 -19.29 9.59 20.12
N GLY A 135 -18.45 8.74 19.52
CA GLY A 135 -18.65 8.19 18.18
C GLY A 135 -19.78 7.17 18.12
N THR A 136 -21.03 7.62 17.96
CA THR A 136 -22.24 6.78 17.92
C THR A 136 -22.55 6.19 16.55
N SER A 137 -21.78 6.53 15.51
CA SER A 137 -21.94 6.04 14.14
C SER A 137 -20.59 5.76 13.50
N MET A 138 -20.58 4.97 12.41
CA MET A 138 -19.32 4.70 11.72
C MET A 138 -18.66 5.96 11.15
N GLN A 139 -19.46 6.90 10.66
CA GLN A 139 -18.95 8.17 10.13
C GLN A 139 -18.32 9.02 11.24
N SER A 140 -19.03 9.22 12.36
CA SER A 140 -18.50 9.99 13.50
C SER A 140 -17.24 9.35 14.10
N ALA A 141 -17.22 8.01 14.21
CA ALA A 141 -16.05 7.27 14.67
C ALA A 141 -14.84 7.40 13.74
N ARG A 142 -15.02 7.33 12.41
CA ARG A 142 -13.93 7.58 11.44
C ARG A 142 -13.41 9.01 11.52
N THR A 143 -14.32 9.97 11.63
CA THR A 143 -13.99 11.38 11.77
C THR A 143 -13.19 11.63 13.06
N ALA A 144 -13.57 11.03 14.20
CA ALA A 144 -12.79 11.10 15.43
C ALA A 144 -11.44 10.36 15.30
N ALA A 145 -11.44 9.15 14.74
CA ALA A 145 -10.23 8.37 14.51
C ALA A 145 -9.22 9.10 13.61
N SER A 146 -9.66 9.97 12.70
CA SER A 146 -8.77 10.79 11.86
C SER A 146 -7.90 11.78 12.64
N MET A 147 -8.13 11.94 13.95
CA MET A 147 -7.33 12.78 14.84
C MET A 147 -6.19 12.02 15.54
N VAL A 148 -6.09 10.70 15.40
CA VAL A 148 -4.93 9.93 15.87
C VAL A 148 -3.84 10.07 14.79
N LEU A 149 -2.75 10.77 15.06
CA LEU A 149 -1.74 11.08 14.04
C LEU A 149 -0.36 10.53 14.39
N LYS A 150 0.05 10.65 15.65
CA LYS A 150 1.39 10.28 16.11
C LYS A 150 1.33 9.13 17.13
N ARG A 151 2.50 8.56 17.41
CA ARG A 151 2.66 7.47 18.40
C ARG A 151 2.06 7.79 19.77
N SER A 152 2.22 9.02 20.26
CA SER A 152 1.63 9.42 21.54
C SER A 152 0.09 9.40 21.52
N ASP A 153 -0.53 9.63 20.37
CA ASP A 153 -1.99 9.57 20.24
C ASP A 153 -2.45 8.11 20.30
N TRP A 154 -1.74 7.20 19.64
CA TRP A 154 -1.97 5.76 19.73
C TRP A 154 -1.79 5.24 21.16
N GLN A 155 -0.78 5.73 21.88
CA GLN A 155 -0.60 5.42 23.30
C GLN A 155 -1.80 5.89 24.13
N ALA A 156 -2.27 7.13 23.94
CA ALA A 156 -3.46 7.64 24.63
C ALA A 156 -4.72 6.82 24.32
N VAL A 157 -4.88 6.34 23.08
CA VAL A 157 -5.98 5.42 22.70
C VAL A 157 -5.85 4.08 23.42
N MET A 158 -4.63 3.52 23.49
CA MET A 158 -4.36 2.23 24.14
C MET A 158 -4.63 2.27 25.65
N GLU A 159 -4.20 3.35 26.32
CA GLU A 159 -4.48 3.62 27.73
C GLU A 159 -5.99 3.77 27.96
N ALA A 160 -6.65 4.62 27.17
CA ALA A 160 -8.07 4.88 27.31
C ALA A 160 -8.96 3.64 27.12
N ASP A 161 -8.61 2.76 26.17
CA ASP A 161 -9.29 1.48 25.96
C ASP A 161 -9.01 0.49 27.10
N GLY A 162 -7.84 0.60 27.75
CA GLY A 162 -7.46 -0.21 28.92
C GLY A 162 -8.28 0.14 30.15
N ASP A 163 -8.46 1.44 30.40
CA ASP A 163 -9.29 1.93 31.50
C ASP A 163 -10.77 1.61 31.31
N ARG A 164 -11.28 1.87 30.10
CA ARG A 164 -12.66 1.56 29.73
C ARG A 164 -12.74 1.28 28.22
N PRO A 165 -13.21 0.10 27.81
CA PRO A 165 -13.41 -0.26 26.41
C PRO A 165 -14.02 0.87 25.57
N LEU A 166 -13.35 1.22 24.47
CA LEU A 166 -13.90 2.16 23.51
C LEU A 166 -15.16 1.59 22.84
N PRO A 167 -16.11 2.45 22.39
CA PRO A 167 -17.30 2.00 21.68
C PRO A 167 -16.96 1.19 20.43
N GLY A 168 -17.86 0.27 20.04
CA GLY A 168 -17.64 -0.65 18.92
C GLY A 168 -17.31 0.05 17.59
N TYR A 169 -17.96 1.18 17.27
CA TYR A 169 -17.64 1.94 16.07
C TYR A 169 -16.25 2.57 16.12
N ALA A 170 -15.83 3.09 17.28
CA ALA A 170 -14.49 3.64 17.46
C ALA A 170 -13.41 2.55 17.32
N ARG A 171 -13.59 1.41 17.99
CA ARG A 171 -12.70 0.25 17.86
C ARG A 171 -12.58 -0.22 16.41
N TRP A 172 -13.70 -0.30 15.69
CA TRP A 172 -13.69 -0.68 14.28
C TRP A 172 -13.02 0.37 13.37
N ALA A 173 -13.29 1.67 13.59
CA ALA A 173 -12.67 2.75 12.83
C ALA A 173 -11.14 2.79 13.04
N LEU A 174 -10.67 2.50 14.26
CA LEU A 174 -9.25 2.40 14.58
C LEU A 174 -8.62 1.11 14.03
N SER A 175 -9.31 -0.03 14.09
CA SER A 175 -8.75 -1.32 13.65
C SER A 175 -8.44 -1.39 12.15
N VAL A 176 -9.24 -0.68 11.33
CA VAL A 176 -9.07 -0.64 9.86
C VAL A 176 -8.05 0.39 9.40
N ARG A 177 -7.40 1.10 10.32
CA ARG A 177 -6.27 1.95 9.98
C ARG A 177 -5.02 1.10 9.79
N PRO A 178 -4.24 1.34 8.73
CA PRO A 178 -3.02 0.57 8.48
C PRO A 178 -1.98 0.80 9.59
N ASP A 179 -1.93 2.01 10.17
CA ASP A 179 -0.99 2.40 11.22
C ASP A 179 -1.45 2.07 12.65
N CYS A 180 -2.58 1.36 12.81
CA CYS A 180 -3.01 0.90 14.13
C CYS A 180 -2.01 -0.13 14.69
N PRO A 181 -1.47 0.07 15.91
CA PRO A 181 -0.51 -0.86 16.47
C PRO A 181 -1.07 -2.30 16.56
N PRO A 182 -0.33 -3.35 16.16
CA PRO A 182 -0.82 -4.72 16.13
C PRO A 182 -1.39 -5.20 17.47
N GLU A 183 -0.74 -4.84 18.57
CA GLU A 183 -1.16 -5.17 19.93
C GLU A 183 -2.47 -4.50 20.32
N LEU A 184 -2.71 -3.26 19.87
CA LEU A 184 -3.99 -2.57 20.07
C LEU A 184 -5.08 -3.18 19.19
N ARG A 185 -4.75 -3.48 17.93
CA ARG A 185 -5.68 -4.11 16.99
C ARG A 185 -6.16 -5.48 17.51
N ALA A 186 -5.26 -6.28 18.09
CA ALA A 186 -5.59 -7.57 18.70
C ALA A 186 -6.57 -7.44 19.88
N ARG A 187 -6.51 -6.33 20.64
CA ARG A 187 -7.47 -6.05 21.73
C ARG A 187 -8.88 -5.73 21.22
N PHE A 188 -9.01 -5.22 19.99
CA PHE A 188 -10.32 -4.92 19.39
C PHE A 188 -11.03 -6.17 18.87
N GLY A 189 -10.29 -7.21 18.49
CA GLY A 189 -10.85 -8.50 18.13
C GLY A 189 -9.82 -9.50 17.61
N THR A 190 -10.05 -10.78 17.91
CA THR A 190 -9.19 -11.89 17.45
C THR A 190 -9.95 -12.94 16.63
N HIS A 191 -11.28 -12.82 16.50
CA HIS A 191 -12.08 -13.79 15.76
C HIS A 191 -11.85 -13.66 14.24
N ARG A 192 -11.94 -14.79 13.51
CA ARG A 192 -11.70 -14.85 12.05
C ARG A 192 -12.50 -13.82 11.24
N LYS A 193 -13.74 -13.52 11.65
CA LYS A 193 -14.58 -12.51 10.97
C LYS A 193 -14.04 -11.09 11.11
N PHE A 194 -13.31 -10.77 12.18
CA PHE A 194 -12.66 -9.47 12.38
C PHE A 194 -11.44 -9.40 11.49
N THR A 195 -10.55 -10.38 11.58
CA THR A 195 -9.33 -10.48 10.76
C THR A 195 -9.69 -10.35 9.28
N HIS A 196 -10.66 -11.12 8.81
CA HIS A 196 -11.12 -11.04 7.43
C HIS A 196 -11.64 -9.65 7.02
N ARG A 197 -12.32 -8.94 7.93
CA ARG A 197 -12.81 -7.58 7.63
C ARG A 197 -11.67 -6.56 7.64
N VAL A 198 -10.68 -6.72 8.51
CA VAL A 198 -9.47 -5.90 8.56
C VAL A 198 -8.68 -6.06 7.25
N GLU A 199 -8.47 -7.30 6.82
CA GLU A 199 -7.88 -7.62 5.51
C GLU A 199 -8.69 -6.98 4.37
N LYS A 200 -10.02 -7.16 4.34
CA LYS A 200 -10.89 -6.54 3.32
C LYS A 200 -10.87 -5.01 3.34
N ALA A 201 -10.50 -4.39 4.45
CA ALA A 201 -10.30 -2.94 4.54
C ALA A 201 -8.94 -2.48 3.98
N GLY A 202 -8.09 -3.40 3.52
CA GLY A 202 -6.78 -3.10 2.97
C GLY A 202 -5.70 -2.88 4.03
N VAL A 203 -5.90 -3.40 5.24
CA VAL A 203 -4.88 -3.50 6.28
C VAL A 203 -4.09 -4.79 6.07
N LEU A 204 -2.80 -4.64 5.85
CA LEU A 204 -1.85 -5.69 5.47
C LEU A 204 -0.69 -5.66 6.43
N ASP A 205 -0.21 -6.84 6.81
CA ASP A 205 0.92 -6.96 7.72
C ASP A 205 2.24 -6.73 6.96
N SER A 206 2.33 -7.15 5.69
CA SER A 206 3.54 -7.01 4.88
C SER A 206 3.30 -6.87 3.36
N PRO A 207 4.27 -6.34 2.61
CA PRO A 207 4.31 -6.45 1.15
C PRO A 207 4.34 -7.90 0.65
N ALA A 208 4.87 -8.85 1.43
CA ALA A 208 4.85 -10.28 1.10
C ALA A 208 3.41 -10.83 1.06
N ASP A 209 2.58 -10.47 2.04
CA ASP A 209 1.16 -10.87 2.06
C ASP A 209 0.38 -10.21 0.92
N TYR A 210 0.72 -8.97 0.57
CA TYR A 210 0.14 -8.30 -0.58
C TYR A 210 0.49 -9.03 -1.88
N ALA A 211 1.76 -9.38 -2.06
CA ALA A 211 2.25 -10.07 -3.24
C ALA A 211 1.59 -11.45 -3.44
N THR A 212 1.34 -12.17 -2.34
CA THR A 212 0.93 -13.57 -2.40
C THR A 212 -0.57 -13.81 -2.24
N ALA A 213 -1.28 -12.96 -1.50
CA ALA A 213 -2.69 -13.18 -1.17
C ALA A 213 -3.66 -12.23 -1.88
N TRP A 214 -3.19 -11.10 -2.44
CA TRP A 214 -4.07 -10.12 -3.08
C TRP A 214 -4.24 -10.36 -4.58
N GLY A 215 -5.39 -9.93 -5.08
CA GLY A 215 -5.75 -10.03 -6.48
C GLY A 215 -6.59 -8.84 -6.96
N PRO A 216 -6.69 -8.62 -8.28
CA PRO A 216 -6.09 -9.46 -9.33
C PRO A 216 -4.57 -9.28 -9.45
N ALA A 217 -3.88 -10.33 -9.90
CA ALA A 217 -2.42 -10.37 -10.03
C ALA A 217 -1.83 -9.17 -10.80
N SER A 218 -2.46 -8.77 -11.91
CA SER A 218 -2.04 -7.63 -12.73
C SER A 218 -1.97 -6.32 -11.94
N HIS A 219 -2.96 -6.06 -11.06
CA HIS A 219 -2.95 -4.87 -10.22
C HIS A 219 -1.86 -4.92 -9.16
N VAL A 220 -1.71 -6.06 -8.47
CA VAL A 220 -0.68 -6.23 -7.44
C VAL A 220 0.71 -6.06 -8.04
N LEU A 221 1.01 -6.77 -9.12
CA LEU A 221 2.30 -6.73 -9.79
C LEU A 221 2.59 -5.35 -10.41
N LYS A 222 1.56 -4.63 -10.89
CA LYS A 222 1.73 -3.25 -11.34
C LYS A 222 2.14 -2.34 -10.18
N VAL A 223 1.50 -2.44 -9.02
CA VAL A 223 1.89 -1.64 -7.84
C VAL A 223 3.31 -1.99 -7.40
N LEU A 224 3.65 -3.29 -7.33
CA LEU A 224 4.98 -3.76 -6.96
C LEU A 224 6.07 -3.34 -7.97
N SER A 225 5.74 -3.22 -9.26
CA SER A 225 6.68 -2.73 -10.28
C SER A 225 7.16 -1.31 -10.02
N SER A 226 6.35 -0.49 -9.33
CA SER A 226 6.73 0.85 -8.87
C SER A 226 7.31 0.87 -7.46
N GLY A 227 7.43 -0.28 -6.78
CA GLY A 227 7.83 -0.37 -5.37
C GLY A 227 9.26 0.12 -5.12
N GLN A 228 10.19 -0.13 -6.04
CA GLN A 228 11.55 0.39 -5.97
C GLN A 228 11.62 1.94 -6.01
N LEU A 229 10.57 2.59 -6.51
CA LEU A 229 10.43 4.04 -6.50
C LEU A 229 9.60 4.54 -5.30
N LEU A 230 8.51 3.85 -4.99
CA LEU A 230 7.49 4.34 -4.06
C LEU A 230 7.72 3.91 -2.61
N PHE A 231 8.27 2.71 -2.39
CA PHE A 231 8.52 2.14 -1.05
C PHE A 231 9.76 1.22 -1.08
N PRO A 232 10.94 1.74 -1.50
CA PRO A 232 12.16 0.94 -1.69
C PRO A 232 12.59 0.17 -0.43
N THR A 233 12.27 0.67 0.77
CA THR A 233 12.62 0.01 2.03
C THR A 233 11.84 -1.29 2.25
N ARG A 234 10.69 -1.45 1.59
CA ARG A 234 9.71 -2.52 1.84
C ARG A 234 9.55 -3.50 0.67
N VAL A 235 9.85 -3.08 -0.57
CA VAL A 235 9.55 -3.88 -1.76
C VAL A 235 10.27 -5.23 -1.81
N SER A 236 11.45 -5.34 -1.19
CA SER A 236 12.20 -6.60 -1.10
C SER A 236 11.41 -7.72 -0.42
N GLU A 237 10.54 -7.41 0.55
CA GLU A 237 9.68 -8.42 1.20
C GLU A 237 8.75 -9.11 0.18
N ALA A 238 8.23 -8.35 -0.79
CA ALA A 238 7.41 -8.89 -1.88
C ALA A 238 8.23 -9.68 -2.90
N GLU A 239 9.42 -9.17 -3.26
CA GLU A 239 10.35 -9.85 -4.16
C GLU A 239 10.79 -11.21 -3.59
N ASP A 240 11.17 -11.26 -2.32
CA ASP A 240 11.62 -12.46 -1.64
C ASP A 240 10.49 -13.51 -1.50
N ALA A 241 9.25 -13.07 -1.34
CA ALA A 241 8.09 -13.97 -1.32
C ALA A 241 7.79 -14.59 -2.69
N LEU A 242 7.92 -13.84 -3.78
CA LEU A 242 7.60 -14.31 -5.13
C LEU A 242 8.77 -15.02 -5.84
N ARG A 243 10.01 -14.69 -5.49
CA ARG A 243 11.23 -15.21 -6.16
C ARG A 243 11.32 -16.74 -6.18
N PRO A 244 11.04 -17.49 -5.09
CA PRO A 244 11.06 -18.95 -5.13
C PRO A 244 10.06 -19.52 -6.13
N LEU A 245 8.85 -18.98 -6.16
CA LEU A 245 7.78 -19.44 -7.06
C LEU A 245 8.10 -19.17 -8.52
N VAL A 246 8.63 -18.00 -8.84
CA VAL A 246 9.07 -17.67 -10.21
C VAL A 246 10.23 -18.58 -10.63
N ARG A 247 11.17 -18.86 -9.73
CA ARG A 247 12.28 -19.77 -10.04
C ARG A 247 11.80 -21.21 -10.28
N GLU A 248 10.85 -21.69 -9.49
CA GLU A 248 10.34 -23.05 -9.60
C GLU A 248 9.48 -23.25 -10.85
N HIS A 249 8.57 -22.30 -11.15
CA HIS A 249 7.56 -22.49 -12.19
C HIS A 249 7.89 -21.82 -13.52
N MET A 250 8.80 -20.84 -13.56
CA MET A 250 9.02 -19.99 -14.74
C MET A 250 10.47 -19.98 -15.22
N ALA A 251 11.46 -20.24 -14.36
CA ALA A 251 12.86 -20.09 -14.76
C ALA A 251 13.24 -21.05 -15.90
N GLY A 252 13.82 -20.50 -16.96
CA GLY A 252 14.24 -21.25 -18.14
C GLY A 252 13.11 -21.65 -19.10
N SER A 253 11.84 -21.49 -18.76
CA SER A 253 10.69 -21.87 -19.63
C SER A 253 10.11 -20.66 -20.36
N GLU A 254 10.56 -20.41 -21.60
CA GLU A 254 10.04 -19.32 -22.44
C GLU A 254 8.53 -19.45 -22.75
N ASP A 255 8.03 -20.69 -22.82
CA ASP A 255 6.62 -20.97 -23.03
C ASP A 255 5.78 -20.56 -21.81
N ALA A 256 6.25 -20.83 -20.59
CA ALA A 256 5.57 -20.39 -19.37
C ALA A 256 5.46 -18.86 -19.32
N TRP A 257 6.53 -18.13 -19.67
CA TRP A 257 6.50 -16.67 -19.74
C TRP A 257 5.53 -16.14 -20.81
N SER A 258 5.44 -16.83 -21.94
CA SER A 258 4.49 -16.49 -23.00
C SER A 258 3.04 -16.69 -22.55
N VAL A 259 2.74 -17.79 -21.84
CA VAL A 259 1.43 -18.05 -21.24
C VAL A 259 1.10 -16.98 -20.19
N LEU A 260 2.04 -16.66 -19.30
CA LEU A 260 1.84 -15.62 -18.28
C LEU A 260 1.51 -14.27 -18.92
N ALA A 261 2.25 -13.86 -19.95
CA ALA A 261 2.01 -12.60 -20.66
C ALA A 261 0.62 -12.55 -21.33
N GLN A 262 0.08 -13.68 -21.77
CA GLN A 262 -1.28 -13.77 -22.33
C GLN A 262 -2.37 -13.75 -21.25
N LEU A 263 -2.11 -14.37 -20.10
CA LEU A 263 -3.09 -14.50 -19.02
C LEU A 263 -3.21 -13.24 -18.16
N ILE A 264 -2.13 -12.48 -17.98
CA ILE A 264 -2.01 -11.48 -16.90
C ILE A 264 -3.17 -10.48 -16.81
N ASP A 265 -3.70 -10.01 -17.93
CA ASP A 265 -4.79 -9.01 -17.94
C ASP A 265 -6.18 -9.61 -17.72
N THR A 266 -6.34 -10.91 -17.96
CA THR A 266 -7.62 -11.62 -17.83
C THR A 266 -7.68 -12.52 -16.60
N PHE A 267 -6.54 -12.74 -15.94
CA PHE A 267 -6.43 -13.60 -14.77
C PHE A 267 -7.00 -12.91 -13.53
N HIS A 268 -8.05 -13.51 -12.95
CA HIS A 268 -8.74 -12.95 -11.78
C HIS A 268 -8.10 -13.34 -10.43
N GLY A 269 -7.23 -14.34 -10.43
CA GLY A 269 -6.56 -14.83 -9.24
C GLY A 269 -5.42 -13.93 -8.75
N ASN A 270 -4.72 -14.39 -7.71
CA ASN A 270 -3.54 -13.71 -7.17
C ASN A 270 -2.27 -14.04 -7.98
N ALA A 271 -1.14 -13.41 -7.64
CA ALA A 271 0.11 -13.60 -8.37
C ALA A 271 0.68 -15.03 -8.26
N VAL A 272 0.48 -15.70 -7.11
CA VAL A 272 0.90 -17.11 -6.92
C VAL A 272 0.15 -18.02 -7.88
N GLU A 273 -1.17 -17.90 -7.91
CA GLU A 273 -2.05 -18.67 -8.79
C GLU A 273 -1.70 -18.42 -10.27
N LEU A 274 -1.39 -17.17 -10.65
CA LEU A 274 -0.97 -16.83 -12.01
C LEU A 274 0.34 -17.53 -12.40
N VAL A 275 1.36 -17.44 -11.54
CA VAL A 275 2.70 -18.03 -11.78
C VAL A 275 2.62 -19.55 -11.87
N VAL A 276 1.93 -20.19 -10.92
CA VAL A 276 1.74 -21.64 -10.91
C VAL A 276 0.95 -22.10 -12.14
N THR A 277 -0.12 -21.39 -12.51
CA THR A 277 -0.94 -21.73 -13.69
C THR A 277 -0.13 -21.62 -14.97
N ALA A 278 0.62 -20.53 -15.14
CA ALA A 278 1.45 -20.33 -16.32
C ALA A 278 2.53 -21.41 -16.47
N GLY A 279 3.19 -21.80 -15.36
CA GLY A 279 4.16 -22.88 -15.36
C GLY A 279 3.56 -24.27 -15.59
N ALA A 280 2.31 -24.51 -15.19
CA ALA A 280 1.65 -25.81 -15.38
C ALA A 280 1.04 -26.00 -16.78
N VAL A 281 0.75 -24.92 -17.50
CA VAL A 281 0.14 -24.95 -18.85
C VAL A 281 1.20 -25.08 -19.95
N ALA A 282 2.42 -24.62 -19.70
CA ALA A 282 3.56 -24.71 -20.62
C ALA A 282 4.21 -26.10 -20.61
#